data_AF-A0A2G2CQ96-F1
#
_entry.id   AF-A0A2G2CQ96-F1
#
_cell.length_a   1.000
_cell.length_b   1.000
_cell.length_c   1.000
_cell.angle_alpha   90.00
_cell.angle_beta   90.00
_cell.angle_gamma   90.00
#
_symmetry.space_group_name_H-M   'P 1'
#
loop_
_entity.id
_entity.type
_entity.pdbx_description
1 polymer ?
#
loop_
_entity_poly.entity_id
_entity_poly.type
_entity_poly.pdbx_seq_one_letter_code
_entity_poly.pdbx_strand_id
1 'polypeptide(L)'
;MIVALSSCGAKKKGVEASNESKEIVLGRSEVVSYKSLGNGVASISLQLFKNNTFKFDFKSIPQPESTEKPVIISKKGTYTADGNWKILNFKNPRFSLAAIFDKTYAGAADFKVIDEENVKINTSKNTLSIWGVVCEKQ
;
A
#
# COMPACT_ATOMS: atom_id res chain seq x y z
N MET A 1 -27.03 31.16 48.99
CA MET A 1 -26.23 31.17 47.74
C MET A 1 -26.62 29.94 46.94
N ILE A 2 -27.28 30.12 45.80
CA ILE A 2 -27.64 29.03 44.89
C ILE A 2 -26.39 28.67 44.11
N VAL A 3 -26.01 27.40 44.09
CA VAL A 3 -25.27 26.85 42.95
C VAL A 3 -25.80 25.44 42.66
N ALA A 4 -26.58 25.34 41.59
CA ALA A 4 -26.89 24.09 40.93
C ALA A 4 -25.61 23.53 40.31
N LEU A 5 -25.35 22.24 40.48
CA LEU A 5 -24.43 21.51 39.62
C LEU A 5 -25.24 20.52 38.80
N SER A 6 -25.49 20.95 37.57
CA SER A 6 -26.12 20.22 36.50
C SER A 6 -25.37 18.92 36.18
N SER A 7 -26.16 17.89 35.93
CA SER A 7 -25.81 16.66 35.23
C SER A 7 -24.83 16.88 34.07
N CYS A 8 -23.86 15.98 33.92
CA CYS A 8 -23.56 15.44 32.60
C CYS A 8 -22.98 14.02 32.73
N GLY A 9 -23.84 13.04 32.53
CA GLY A 9 -23.46 11.64 32.41
C GLY A 9 -22.49 11.46 31.25
N ALA A 10 -21.31 10.92 31.55
CA ALA A 10 -20.40 10.41 30.54
C ALA A 10 -21.03 9.13 29.96
N LYS A 11 -21.86 9.31 28.94
CA LYS A 11 -22.23 8.24 28.01
C LYS A 11 -20.94 7.70 27.43
N LYS A 12 -20.61 6.46 27.80
CA LYS A 12 -19.67 5.62 27.06
C LYS A 12 -20.21 5.59 25.61
N LYS A 13 -19.64 6.41 24.73
CA LYS A 13 -19.74 6.19 23.30
C LYS A 13 -18.97 4.90 23.07
N GLY A 14 -19.71 3.80 23.05
CA GLY A 14 -19.30 2.61 22.33
C GLY A 14 -18.88 3.11 20.95
N VAL A 15 -17.60 2.96 20.66
CA VAL A 15 -17.13 3.06 19.29
C VAL A 15 -17.82 1.89 18.62
N GLU A 16 -18.93 2.18 17.95
CA GLU A 16 -19.50 1.29 16.95
C GLU A 16 -18.37 1.07 15.95
N ALA A 17 -17.66 -0.05 16.14
CA ALA A 17 -16.82 -0.65 15.13
C ALA A 17 -17.75 -0.94 13.96
N SER A 18 -17.87 0.06 13.10
CA SER A 18 -18.55 -0.02 11.83
C SER A 18 -17.70 -0.96 10.99
N ASN A 19 -18.03 -2.24 11.06
CA ASN A 19 -17.71 -3.26 10.08
C ASN A 19 -18.38 -2.91 8.73
N GLU A 20 -18.03 -1.76 8.18
CA GLU A 20 -18.35 -1.40 6.81
C GLU A 20 -17.02 -1.33 6.06
N SER A 21 -16.75 -2.40 5.31
CA SER A 21 -15.78 -2.40 4.23
C SER A 21 -16.24 -1.42 3.15
N LYS A 22 -16.12 -0.11 3.43
CA LYS A 22 -16.33 0.95 2.44
C LYS A 22 -15.36 0.71 1.30
N GLU A 23 -15.90 0.56 0.09
CA GLU A 23 -15.11 0.38 -1.11
C GLU A 23 -14.12 1.54 -1.27
N ILE A 24 -12.85 1.21 -1.57
CA ILE A 24 -11.82 2.23 -1.81
C ILE A 24 -11.98 2.77 -3.22
N VAL A 25 -12.39 4.04 -3.32
CA VAL A 25 -12.50 4.78 -4.58
C VAL A 25 -11.18 5.48 -4.89
N LEU A 26 -10.56 5.12 -6.01
CA LEU A 26 -9.30 5.72 -6.45
C LEU A 26 -9.49 7.20 -6.80
N GLY A 27 -8.48 8.00 -6.53
CA GLY A 27 -8.47 9.40 -6.95
C GLY A 27 -8.38 9.53 -8.47
N ARG A 28 -8.78 10.69 -8.99
CA ARG A 28 -8.75 10.96 -10.44
C ARG A 28 -7.40 11.43 -10.96
N SER A 29 -6.47 11.78 -10.07
CA SER A 29 -5.16 12.31 -10.43
C SER A 29 -4.07 11.59 -9.66
N GLU A 30 -3.11 11.07 -10.40
CA GLU A 30 -1.89 10.46 -9.86
C GLU A 30 -0.95 11.55 -9.33
N VAL A 31 -0.21 11.22 -8.28
CA VAL A 31 0.87 12.06 -7.73
C VAL A 31 2.23 11.43 -7.91
N VAL A 32 2.29 10.10 -7.89
CA VAL A 32 3.50 9.30 -8.10
C VAL A 32 3.04 7.98 -8.68
N SER A 33 3.74 7.48 -9.68
CA SER A 33 3.59 6.09 -10.12
C SER A 33 4.96 5.44 -10.29
N TYR A 34 5.03 4.14 -10.01
CA TYR A 34 6.19 3.29 -10.26
C TYR A 34 5.75 2.14 -11.17
N LYS A 35 6.52 1.86 -12.22
CA LYS A 35 6.20 0.81 -13.18
C LYS A 35 7.44 0.00 -13.55
N SER A 36 7.29 -1.32 -13.59
CA SER A 36 8.34 -2.19 -14.13
C SER A 36 8.48 -1.98 -15.64
N LEU A 37 9.72 -1.89 -16.13
CA LEU A 37 10.00 -2.05 -17.56
C LEU A 37 9.94 -3.52 -17.97
N GLY A 38 9.97 -3.81 -19.28
CA GLY A 38 9.99 -5.17 -19.79
C GLY A 38 11.18 -5.95 -19.25
N ASN A 39 10.92 -6.95 -18.41
CA ASN A 39 11.94 -7.74 -17.71
C ASN A 39 11.78 -9.26 -17.89
N GLY A 40 10.68 -9.73 -18.50
CA GLY A 40 10.43 -11.15 -18.73
C GLY A 40 10.00 -11.96 -17.50
N VAL A 41 9.94 -11.36 -16.31
CA VAL A 41 9.62 -12.05 -15.05
C VAL A 41 8.32 -11.56 -14.41
N ALA A 42 8.03 -10.26 -14.45
CA ALA A 42 6.78 -9.70 -13.92
C ALA A 42 6.37 -8.39 -14.58
N SER A 43 5.08 -8.07 -14.49
CA SER A 43 4.54 -6.73 -14.73
C SER A 43 4.03 -6.16 -13.41
N ILE A 44 4.57 -5.01 -13.01
CA ILE A 44 4.31 -4.38 -11.71
C ILE A 44 3.97 -2.90 -11.92
N SER A 45 2.92 -2.43 -11.24
CA SER A 45 2.52 -1.03 -11.21
C SER A 45 2.06 -0.65 -9.80
N LEU A 46 2.58 0.46 -9.28
CA LEU A 46 2.09 1.11 -8.07
C LEU A 46 1.75 2.56 -8.40
N GLN A 47 0.49 2.95 -8.22
CA GLN A 47 0.00 4.29 -8.49
C GLN A 47 -0.54 4.91 -7.21
N LEU A 48 -0.06 6.10 -6.85
CA LEU A 48 -0.52 6.90 -5.72
C LEU A 48 -1.36 8.05 -6.24
N PHE A 49 -2.51 8.30 -5.63
CA PHE A 49 -3.46 9.33 -6.05
C PHE A 49 -3.56 10.49 -5.04
N LYS A 50 -3.99 11.67 -5.51
CA LYS A 50 -4.15 12.89 -4.67
C LYS A 50 -5.08 12.73 -3.47
N ASN A 51 -6.05 11.82 -3.52
CA ASN A 51 -6.99 11.56 -2.42
C ASN A 51 -6.47 10.53 -1.40
N ASN A 52 -5.16 10.33 -1.30
CA ASN A 52 -4.52 9.39 -0.37
C ASN A 52 -4.94 7.92 -0.59
N THR A 53 -5.26 7.55 -1.84
CA THR A 53 -5.50 6.16 -2.24
C THR A 53 -4.39 5.68 -3.16
N PHE A 54 -4.23 4.37 -3.27
CA PHE A 54 -3.30 3.78 -4.23
C PHE A 54 -3.92 2.59 -4.94
N LYS A 55 -3.35 2.26 -6.09
CA LYS A 55 -3.57 1.01 -6.82
C LYS A 55 -2.25 0.27 -6.97
N PHE A 56 -2.24 -1.00 -6.62
CA PHE A 56 -1.12 -1.91 -6.81
C PHE A 56 -1.57 -3.05 -7.70
N ASP A 57 -0.90 -3.20 -8.84
CA ASP A 57 -1.07 -4.31 -9.77
C ASP A 57 0.26 -5.06 -9.88
N PHE A 58 0.21 -6.38 -9.74
CA PHE A 58 1.34 -7.29 -9.92
C PHE A 58 0.86 -8.51 -10.70
N LYS A 59 1.64 -8.91 -11.69
CA LYS A 59 1.44 -10.14 -12.45
C LYS A 59 2.78 -10.80 -12.70
N SER A 60 3.02 -11.98 -12.15
CA SER A 60 4.19 -12.78 -12.55
C SER A 60 4.02 -13.31 -13.98
N ILE A 61 5.14 -13.49 -14.67
CA ILE A 61 5.21 -14.06 -16.01
C ILE A 61 5.72 -15.50 -15.85
N PRO A 62 4.90 -16.52 -16.19
CA PRO A 62 5.34 -17.91 -16.14
C PRO A 62 6.58 -18.12 -16.99
N GLN A 63 7.54 -18.86 -16.45
CA GLN A 63 8.72 -19.27 -17.20
C GLN A 63 8.37 -20.47 -18.08
N PRO A 64 8.95 -20.62 -19.29
CA PRO A 64 8.60 -21.70 -20.23
C PRO A 64 8.68 -23.10 -19.64
N GLU A 65 9.62 -23.32 -18.71
CA GLU A 65 9.86 -24.60 -18.05
C GLU A 65 8.97 -24.82 -16.80
N SER A 66 8.19 -23.83 -16.41
CA SER A 66 7.36 -23.88 -15.21
C SER A 66 5.91 -24.17 -15.56
N THR A 67 5.30 -25.09 -14.79
CA THR A 67 3.86 -25.34 -14.82
C THR A 67 3.08 -24.43 -13.88
N GLU A 68 3.76 -23.52 -13.18
CA GLU A 68 3.14 -22.59 -12.24
C GLU A 68 2.27 -21.57 -12.96
N LYS A 69 1.09 -21.33 -12.37
CA LYS A 69 0.18 -20.30 -12.86
C LYS A 69 0.71 -18.92 -12.48
N PRO A 70 0.45 -17.88 -13.31
CA PRO A 70 0.73 -16.50 -12.94
C PRO A 70 0.09 -16.14 -11.59
N VAL A 71 0.89 -15.55 -10.71
CA VAL A 71 0.38 -14.86 -9.53
C VAL A 71 -0.13 -13.50 -9.98
N ILE A 72 -1.41 -13.23 -9.73
CA ILE A 72 -2.07 -11.97 -10.08
C ILE A 72 -2.56 -11.31 -8.79
N ILE A 73 -2.08 -10.09 -8.55
CA ILE A 73 -2.52 -9.24 -7.45
C ILE A 73 -3.03 -7.94 -8.07
N SER A 74 -4.26 -7.56 -7.73
CA SER A 74 -4.77 -6.22 -7.98
C SER A 74 -5.45 -5.73 -6.70
N LYS A 75 -4.89 -4.68 -6.11
CA LYS A 75 -5.34 -4.15 -4.82
C LYS A 75 -5.44 -2.64 -4.86
N LYS A 76 -6.47 -2.15 -4.17
CA LYS A 76 -6.63 -0.75 -3.82
C LYS A 76 -6.39 -0.62 -2.32
N GLY A 77 -5.79 0.48 -1.92
CA GLY A 77 -5.55 0.78 -0.51
C GLY A 77 -5.52 2.28 -0.27
N THR A 78 -5.26 2.65 0.98
CA THR A 78 -5.01 4.05 1.37
C THR A 78 -3.57 4.21 1.77
N TYR A 79 -3.05 5.43 1.69
CA TYR A 79 -1.73 5.73 2.22
C TYR A 79 -1.74 7.00 3.07
N THR A 80 -0.77 7.10 3.97
CA THR A 80 -0.46 8.35 4.68
C THR A 80 0.89 8.90 4.25
N ALA A 81 1.06 10.21 4.34
CA ALA A 81 2.31 10.88 3.99
C ALA A 81 3.14 11.17 5.25
N ASP A 82 4.43 10.91 5.18
CA ASP A 82 5.42 11.24 6.19
C ASP A 82 6.69 11.78 5.50
N GLY A 83 6.63 13.07 5.16
CA GLY A 83 7.63 13.73 4.31
C GLY A 83 7.77 13.04 2.95
N ASN A 84 9.00 12.62 2.63
CA ASN A 84 9.32 11.87 1.40
C ASN A 84 8.78 10.45 1.39
N TRP A 85 8.31 9.94 2.53
CA TRP A 85 7.80 8.59 2.65
C TRP A 85 6.28 8.53 2.54
N LYS A 86 5.77 7.43 1.98
CA LYS A 86 4.35 7.09 1.99
C LYS A 86 4.17 5.74 2.68
N ILE A 87 3.23 5.66 3.63
CA ILE A 87 2.88 4.40 4.30
C ILE A 87 1.65 3.84 3.60
N LEU A 88 1.81 2.76 2.86
CA LEU A 88 0.75 2.06 2.15
C LEU A 88 0.07 1.07 3.09
N ASN A 89 -1.25 1.16 3.22
CA ASN A 89 -2.07 0.20 3.95
C ASN A 89 -2.81 -0.71 2.95
N PHE A 90 -2.38 -1.97 2.90
CA PHE A 90 -3.02 -3.05 2.17
C PHE A 90 -4.03 -3.73 3.08
N LYS A 91 -5.32 -3.44 2.96
CA LYS A 91 -6.35 -4.09 3.78
C LYS A 91 -6.43 -5.59 3.47
N ASN A 92 -6.18 -6.43 4.47
CA ASN A 92 -6.26 -7.89 4.43
C ASN A 92 -5.59 -8.48 3.15
N PRO A 93 -4.27 -8.32 2.98
CA PRO A 93 -3.59 -8.83 1.80
C PRO A 93 -3.58 -10.36 1.83
N ARG A 94 -3.88 -10.99 0.68
CA ARG A 94 -3.75 -12.44 0.51
C ARG A 94 -2.34 -12.84 0.05
N PHE A 95 -1.34 -12.03 0.41
CA PHE A 95 0.06 -12.16 0.03
C PHE A 95 0.93 -11.54 1.12
N SER A 96 2.19 -11.94 1.18
CA SER A 96 3.14 -11.40 2.16
C SER A 96 3.78 -10.12 1.63
N LEU A 97 3.64 -9.01 2.38
CA LEU A 97 4.37 -7.78 2.09
C LEU A 97 5.88 -7.97 2.19
N ALA A 98 6.38 -8.84 3.08
CA ALA A 98 7.80 -9.13 3.17
C ALA A 98 8.34 -9.89 1.94
N ALA A 99 7.50 -10.69 1.27
CA ALA A 99 7.88 -11.37 0.03
C ALA A 99 7.83 -10.44 -1.19
N ILE A 100 6.90 -9.47 -1.20
CA ILE A 100 6.78 -8.49 -2.29
C ILE A 100 7.79 -7.35 -2.14
N PHE A 101 8.07 -6.91 -0.91
CA PHE A 101 9.05 -5.88 -0.60
C PHE A 101 10.24 -6.55 0.12
N ASP A 102 10.98 -7.33 -0.66
CA ASP A 102 12.13 -8.10 -0.17
C ASP A 102 13.40 -7.22 -0.11
N LYS A 103 13.92 -7.05 1.10
CA LYS A 103 15.10 -6.22 1.39
C LYS A 103 16.37 -6.74 0.72
N THR A 104 16.40 -8.01 0.33
CA THR A 104 17.54 -8.62 -0.38
C THR A 104 17.82 -7.91 -1.70
N TYR A 105 16.78 -7.35 -2.33
CA TYR A 105 16.87 -6.74 -3.66
C TYR A 105 16.64 -5.22 -3.66
N ALA A 106 16.75 -4.57 -2.50
CA ALA A 106 16.44 -3.15 -2.35
C ALA A 106 17.52 -2.41 -1.56
N GLY A 107 17.67 -1.11 -1.84
CA GLY A 107 18.48 -0.24 -0.99
C GLY A 107 17.82 -0.09 0.39
N ALA A 108 18.64 0.04 1.44
CA ALA A 108 18.16 0.21 2.82
C ALA A 108 17.24 1.44 3.03
N ALA A 109 17.21 2.37 2.07
CA ALA A 109 16.43 3.61 2.10
C ALA A 109 15.25 3.63 1.11
N ASP A 110 14.90 2.49 0.48
CA ASP A 110 13.86 2.44 -0.56
C ASP A 110 12.48 2.14 0.04
N PHE A 111 12.42 1.18 0.96
CA PHE A 111 11.20 0.86 1.71
C PHE A 111 11.49 0.27 3.09
N LYS A 112 10.45 0.20 3.92
CA LYS A 112 10.43 -0.51 5.20
C LYS A 112 9.07 -1.21 5.35
N VAL A 113 9.07 -2.54 5.37
CA VAL A 113 7.89 -3.32 5.80
C VAL A 113 7.71 -3.08 7.30
N ILE A 114 6.52 -2.61 7.70
CA ILE A 114 6.16 -2.28 9.08
C ILE A 114 5.50 -3.49 9.74
N ASP A 115 4.50 -4.05 9.05
CA ASP A 115 3.73 -5.22 9.47
C ASP A 115 3.12 -5.92 8.24
N GLU A 116 2.18 -6.85 8.46
CA GLU A 116 1.54 -7.65 7.40
C GLU A 116 0.68 -6.83 6.43
N GLU A 117 0.20 -5.65 6.85
CA GLU A 117 -0.68 -4.78 6.06
C GLU A 117 -0.01 -3.46 5.66
N ASN A 118 1.09 -3.09 6.31
CA ASN A 118 1.71 -1.78 6.15
C ASN A 118 3.16 -1.86 5.65
N VAL A 119 3.45 -1.11 4.60
CA VAL A 119 4.79 -0.88 4.08
C VAL A 119 5.01 0.61 3.83
N LYS A 120 6.18 1.11 4.23
CA LYS A 120 6.59 2.49 4.00
C LYS A 120 7.52 2.53 2.80
N ILE A 121 7.23 3.35 1.79
CA ILE A 121 8.06 3.51 0.58
C ILE A 121 8.61 4.93 0.48
N ASN A 122 9.84 5.08 0.02
CA ASN A 122 10.49 6.37 -0.12
C ASN A 122 10.23 6.96 -1.51
N THR A 123 9.24 7.85 -1.58
CA THR A 123 8.83 8.46 -2.84
C THR A 123 9.77 9.56 -3.34
N SER A 124 10.88 9.87 -2.66
CA SER A 124 11.93 10.71 -3.26
C SER A 124 12.85 9.94 -4.22
N LYS A 125 12.81 8.60 -4.19
CA LYS A 125 13.60 7.75 -5.07
C LYS A 125 12.95 7.66 -6.45
N ASN A 126 13.79 7.64 -7.50
CA ASN A 126 13.36 7.43 -8.88
C ASN A 126 13.07 5.97 -9.19
N THR A 127 13.49 5.05 -8.32
CA THR A 127 13.25 3.63 -8.47
C THR A 127 12.72 3.04 -7.17
N LEU A 128 11.98 1.95 -7.28
CA LEU A 128 11.49 1.13 -6.18
C LEU A 128 11.61 -0.35 -6.59
N SER A 129 12.36 -1.14 -5.83
CA SER A 129 12.42 -2.58 -6.05
C SER A 129 11.18 -3.26 -5.45
N ILE A 130 10.45 -4.01 -6.27
CA ILE A 130 9.27 -4.78 -5.88
C ILE A 130 9.46 -6.19 -6.44
N TRP A 131 9.51 -7.18 -5.54
CA TRP A 131 9.73 -8.59 -5.86
C TRP A 131 11.01 -8.81 -6.68
N GLY A 132 12.08 -8.09 -6.33
CA GLY A 132 13.36 -8.11 -7.03
C GLY A 132 13.36 -7.38 -8.39
N VAL A 133 12.22 -6.83 -8.83
CA VAL A 133 12.12 -6.09 -10.09
C VAL A 133 12.18 -4.59 -9.83
N VAL A 134 13.09 -3.91 -10.52
CA VAL A 134 13.21 -2.46 -10.47
C VAL A 134 12.00 -1.83 -11.18
N CYS A 135 11.23 -1.03 -10.43
CA CYS A 135 10.15 -0.21 -10.97
C CYS A 135 10.59 1.25 -11.02
N GLU A 136 10.48 1.87 -12.18
CA GLU A 136 10.87 3.27 -12.41
C GLU A 136 9.71 4.20 -12.16
N LYS A 137 10.01 5.36 -11.57
CA LYS A 137 9.06 6.43 -11.36
C LYS A 137 8.69 7.09 -12.69
N GLN A 138 7.40 7.33 -12.92
CA GLN A 138 6.90 8.05 -14.10
C GLN A 138 6.43 9.46 -13.75
#